data_AF-A0A061NMB2-F1
#
_entry.id   AF-A0A061NMB2-F1
#
_cell.length_a   1.000
_cell.length_b   1.000
_cell.length_c   1.000
_cell.angle_alpha   90.00
_cell.angle_beta   90.00
_cell.angle_gamma   90.00
#
_symmetry.space_group_name_H-M   'P 1'
#
loop_
_entity.id
_entity.type
_entity.pdbx_description
1 polymer ?
#
loop_
_entity_poly.entity_id
_entity_poly.type
_entity_poly.pdbx_seq_one_letter_code
_entity_poly.pdbx_strand_id
1 'polypeptide(L)'
;MLGPIALQAGELVRSGIEGAIAFNPILAGTLSGLLIWPAILGGVYHAAILPIVLFEMERTGASFLGAVDLVSLVMVAAGINLAHVFFPKQRGQAALAAPGVTINLGFGTFVESAYPFMFSSKVIFAGAIVSAGLGGMMVGLFDVRGTAYLPTFMAPFASTDAFGLVVSMLVAFVCAFLVTVVANRVLGRAAR
;
A
#
# COMPACT_ATOMS: atom_id res chain seq x y z
N MET A 1 -28.48 -20.94 -8.18
CA MET A 1 -27.49 -21.46 -9.14
C MET A 1 -26.22 -20.63 -9.21
N LEU A 2 -26.28 -19.30 -9.06
CA LEU A 2 -25.09 -18.44 -9.08
C LEU A 2 -24.16 -18.60 -7.87
N GLY A 3 -24.69 -18.87 -6.67
CA GLY A 3 -23.89 -19.02 -5.44
C GLY A 3 -22.78 -20.07 -5.52
N PRO A 4 -23.07 -21.33 -5.89
CA PRO A 4 -22.03 -22.36 -6.07
C PRO A 4 -20.96 -22.02 -7.12
N ILE A 5 -21.36 -21.36 -8.22
CA ILE A 5 -20.44 -20.95 -9.30
C ILE A 5 -19.52 -19.82 -8.82
N ALA A 6 -20.08 -18.84 -8.11
CA ALA A 6 -19.31 -17.73 -7.54
C ALA A 6 -18.30 -18.24 -6.50
N LEU A 7 -18.69 -19.20 -5.66
CA LEU A 7 -17.79 -19.84 -4.70
C LEU A 7 -16.65 -20.59 -5.40
N GLN A 8 -16.93 -21.35 -6.45
CA GLN A 8 -15.89 -22.04 -7.23
C GLN A 8 -14.93 -21.06 -7.91
N ALA A 9 -15.45 -19.96 -8.47
CA ALA A 9 -14.62 -18.92 -9.06
C ALA A 9 -13.70 -18.26 -8.01
N GLY A 10 -14.23 -17.96 -6.82
CA GLY A 10 -13.44 -17.42 -5.70
C GLY A 10 -12.34 -18.37 -5.25
N GLU A 11 -12.63 -19.67 -5.11
CA GLU A 11 -11.62 -20.69 -4.78
C GLU A 11 -10.54 -20.84 -5.86
N LEU A 12 -10.92 -20.74 -7.15
CA LEU A 12 -9.95 -20.78 -8.23
C LEU A 12 -8.97 -19.60 -8.14
N VAL A 13 -9.49 -18.39 -7.93
CA VAL A 13 -8.67 -17.18 -7.77
C VAL A 13 -7.75 -17.31 -6.56
N ARG A 14 -8.28 -17.75 -5.42
CA ARG A 14 -7.49 -18.03 -4.21
C ARG A 14 -6.38 -19.04 -4.49
N SER A 15 -6.68 -20.16 -5.14
CA SER A 15 -5.68 -21.18 -5.45
C SER A 15 -4.57 -20.64 -6.37
N GLY A 16 -4.91 -19.72 -7.29
CA GLY A 16 -3.93 -19.04 -8.13
C GLY A 16 -3.00 -18.12 -7.33
N ILE A 17 -3.55 -17.38 -6.36
CA ILE A 17 -2.78 -16.50 -5.46
C ILE A 17 -1.87 -17.33 -4.55
N GLU A 18 -2.41 -18.34 -3.90
CA GLU A 18 -1.64 -19.27 -3.07
C GLU A 18 -0.55 -19.97 -3.88
N GLY A 19 -0.84 -20.35 -5.12
CA GLY A 19 0.16 -20.91 -6.05
C GLY A 19 1.26 -19.92 -6.40
N ALA A 20 0.94 -18.64 -6.62
CA ALA A 20 1.93 -17.60 -6.89
C ALA A 20 2.81 -17.31 -5.67
N ILE A 21 2.21 -17.26 -4.47
CA ILE A 21 2.93 -17.09 -3.20
C ILE A 21 3.83 -18.30 -2.94
N ALA A 22 3.32 -19.52 -3.09
CA ALA A 22 4.09 -20.75 -2.88
C ALA A 22 5.25 -20.90 -3.88
N PHE A 23 5.12 -20.37 -5.09
CA PHE A 23 6.20 -20.35 -6.08
C PHE A 23 7.33 -19.42 -5.64
N ASN A 24 7.01 -18.16 -5.31
CA ASN A 24 7.98 -17.20 -4.77
C ASN A 24 7.25 -16.04 -4.06
N PRO A 25 7.22 -16.01 -2.72
CA PRO A 25 6.42 -15.03 -1.99
C PRO A 25 7.02 -13.62 -2.11
N ILE A 26 8.35 -13.51 -2.20
CA ILE A 26 9.07 -12.24 -2.42
C ILE A 26 8.68 -11.64 -3.77
N LEU A 27 8.69 -12.45 -4.83
CA LEU A 27 8.30 -12.00 -6.17
C LEU A 27 6.82 -11.62 -6.22
N ALA A 28 5.94 -12.44 -5.63
CA ALA A 28 4.51 -12.16 -5.54
C ALA A 28 4.26 -10.82 -4.83
N GLY A 29 4.87 -10.61 -3.67
CA GLY A 29 4.77 -9.36 -2.92
C GLY A 29 5.32 -8.15 -3.69
N THR A 30 6.48 -8.30 -4.33
CA THR A 30 7.10 -7.22 -5.13
C THR A 30 6.21 -6.80 -6.29
N LEU A 31 5.71 -7.77 -7.08
CA LEU A 31 4.85 -7.47 -8.23
C LEU A 31 3.53 -6.87 -7.80
N SER A 32 2.88 -7.43 -6.77
CA SER A 32 1.66 -6.86 -6.20
C SER A 32 1.89 -5.43 -5.73
N GLY A 33 2.97 -5.16 -5.00
CA GLY A 33 3.32 -3.82 -4.54
C GLY A 33 3.63 -2.83 -5.67
N LEU A 34 4.31 -3.25 -6.74
CA LEU A 34 4.58 -2.39 -7.90
C LEU A 34 3.30 -2.06 -8.69
N LEU A 35 2.38 -3.03 -8.79
CA LEU A 35 1.18 -2.93 -9.63
C LEU A 35 -0.02 -2.31 -8.91
N ILE A 36 -0.02 -2.23 -7.57
CA ILE A 36 -1.20 -1.80 -6.81
C ILE A 36 -1.57 -0.32 -7.03
N TRP A 37 -0.58 0.56 -7.20
CA TRP A 37 -0.83 1.97 -7.55
C TRP A 37 -1.41 2.15 -8.96
N PRO A 38 -0.83 1.55 -10.02
CA PRO A 38 -1.51 1.50 -11.33
C PRO A 38 -2.91 0.90 -11.25
N ALA A 39 -3.11 -0.16 -10.46
CA ALA A 39 -4.40 -0.83 -10.34
C ALA A 39 -5.47 0.03 -9.68
N ILE A 40 -5.14 0.80 -8.63
CA ILE A 40 -6.11 1.69 -7.97
C ILE A 40 -6.44 2.90 -8.84
N LEU A 41 -5.44 3.49 -9.52
CA LEU A 41 -5.66 4.58 -10.46
C LEU A 41 -6.48 4.16 -11.68
N GLY A 42 -6.33 2.90 -12.13
CA GLY A 42 -7.10 2.32 -13.23
C GLY A 42 -8.45 1.69 -12.83
N GLY A 43 -8.84 1.76 -11.55
CA GLY A 43 -10.09 1.17 -11.04
C GLY A 43 -10.10 -0.36 -10.88
N VAL A 44 -9.04 -1.05 -11.32
CA VAL A 44 -8.88 -2.51 -11.20
C VAL A 44 -8.85 -2.95 -9.75
N TYR A 45 -8.29 -2.12 -8.85
CA TYR A 45 -8.23 -2.42 -7.43
C TYR A 45 -9.63 -2.67 -6.85
N HIS A 46 -10.58 -1.76 -7.04
CA HIS A 46 -11.94 -1.93 -6.51
C HIS A 46 -12.72 -3.02 -7.24
N ALA A 47 -12.48 -3.20 -8.54
CA ALA A 47 -13.19 -4.18 -9.35
C ALA A 47 -12.74 -5.63 -9.10
N ALA A 48 -11.48 -5.86 -8.74
CA ALA A 48 -10.89 -7.19 -8.65
C ALA A 48 -10.10 -7.42 -7.34
N ILE A 49 -9.11 -6.58 -7.03
CA ILE A 49 -8.19 -6.82 -5.89
C ILE A 49 -8.92 -6.77 -4.56
N LEU A 50 -9.76 -5.76 -4.34
CA LEU A 50 -10.50 -5.58 -3.09
C LEU A 50 -11.46 -6.75 -2.80
N PRO A 51 -12.32 -7.20 -3.74
CA PRO A 51 -13.11 -8.41 -3.55
C PRO A 51 -12.29 -9.65 -3.17
N ILE A 52 -11.10 -9.81 -3.77
CA ILE A 52 -10.19 -10.92 -3.47
C ILE A 52 -9.67 -10.83 -2.03
N VAL A 53 -9.22 -9.65 -1.59
CA VAL A 53 -8.74 -9.43 -0.21
C VAL A 53 -9.84 -9.77 0.80
N LEU A 54 -11.07 -9.30 0.56
CA LEU A 54 -12.21 -9.61 1.42
C LEU A 54 -12.52 -11.10 1.45
N PHE A 55 -12.47 -11.77 0.30
CA PHE A 55 -12.70 -13.22 0.22
C PHE A 55 -11.63 -14.03 0.97
N GLU A 56 -10.35 -13.67 0.85
CA GLU A 56 -9.28 -14.29 1.64
C GLU A 56 -9.54 -14.09 3.13
N MET A 57 -9.82 -12.86 3.57
CA MET A 57 -10.09 -12.57 4.99
C MET A 57 -11.33 -13.30 5.51
N GLU A 58 -12.39 -13.46 4.71
CA GLU A 58 -13.58 -14.22 5.09
C GLU A 58 -13.26 -15.70 5.36
N ARG A 59 -12.33 -16.28 4.58
CA ARG A 59 -11.98 -17.71 4.68
C ARG A 59 -10.89 -18.01 5.69
N THR A 60 -9.89 -17.15 5.84
CA THR A 60 -8.68 -17.43 6.64
C THR A 60 -8.44 -16.42 7.76
N GLY A 61 -9.25 -15.36 7.87
CA GLY A 61 -9.09 -14.30 8.86
C GLY A 61 -7.99 -13.28 8.55
N ALA A 62 -7.15 -13.54 7.54
CA ALA A 62 -6.07 -12.65 7.10
C ALA A 62 -5.77 -12.86 5.61
N SER A 63 -5.28 -11.83 4.93
CA SER A 63 -4.98 -11.83 3.49
C SER A 63 -3.55 -11.38 3.21
N PHE A 64 -2.88 -12.07 2.28
CA PHE A 64 -1.56 -11.64 1.79
C PHE A 64 -1.68 -10.31 1.02
N LEU A 65 -2.65 -10.24 0.10
CA LEU A 65 -2.92 -9.01 -0.65
C LEU A 65 -3.44 -7.88 0.26
N GLY A 66 -4.11 -8.21 1.37
CA GLY A 66 -4.50 -7.26 2.40
C GLY A 66 -3.31 -6.67 3.17
N ALA A 67 -2.27 -7.46 3.43
CA ALA A 67 -1.02 -6.94 3.98
C ALA A 67 -0.30 -6.03 2.96
N VAL A 68 -0.25 -6.44 1.69
CA VAL A 68 0.30 -5.62 0.60
C VAL A 68 -0.48 -4.31 0.46
N ASP A 69 -1.81 -4.34 0.53
CA ASP A 69 -2.66 -3.14 0.46
C ASP A 69 -2.26 -2.09 1.49
N LEU A 70 -2.24 -2.49 2.76
CA LEU A 70 -1.85 -1.60 3.86
C LEU A 70 -0.43 -1.06 3.66
N VAL A 71 0.53 -1.93 3.38
CA VAL A 71 1.95 -1.55 3.30
C VAL A 71 2.23 -0.70 2.04
N SER A 72 1.73 -1.13 0.89
CA SER A 72 2.11 -0.57 -0.41
C SER A 72 1.26 0.62 -0.84
N LEU A 73 0.04 0.77 -0.31
CA LEU A 73 -0.77 1.97 -0.52
C LEU A 73 -0.79 2.88 0.69
N VAL A 74 -1.32 2.42 1.82
CA VAL A 74 -1.59 3.28 2.99
C VAL A 74 -0.31 3.84 3.58
N MET A 75 0.72 3.01 3.79
CA MET A 75 1.98 3.48 4.36
C MET A 75 2.77 4.36 3.40
N VAL A 76 2.70 4.08 2.10
CA VAL A 76 3.29 4.95 1.07
C VAL A 76 2.60 6.32 1.05
N ALA A 77 1.27 6.35 1.06
CA ALA A 77 0.50 7.60 1.13
C ALA A 77 0.81 8.39 2.41
N ALA A 78 0.86 7.72 3.56
CA ALA A 78 1.24 8.32 4.83
C ALA A 78 2.64 8.95 4.78
N GLY A 79 3.62 8.26 4.16
CA GLY A 79 4.98 8.77 3.98
C GLY A 79 5.03 10.02 3.10
N ILE A 80 4.30 10.01 1.98
CA ILE A 80 4.20 11.17 1.07
C ILE A 80 3.55 12.36 1.77
N ASN A 81 2.44 12.12 2.48
CA ASN A 81 1.73 13.16 3.22
C ASN A 81 2.61 13.75 4.32
N LEU A 82 3.28 12.91 5.13
CA LEU A 82 4.14 13.39 6.21
C LEU A 82 5.31 14.22 5.68
N ALA A 83 5.88 13.84 4.54
CA ALA A 83 6.92 14.62 3.88
C ALA A 83 6.41 16.02 3.46
N HIS A 84 5.15 16.15 3.02
CA HIS A 84 4.56 17.45 2.70
C HIS A 84 4.16 18.27 3.93
N VAL A 85 3.87 17.63 5.07
CA VAL A 85 3.65 18.32 6.35
C VAL A 85 4.93 19.02 6.80
N PHE A 86 6.07 18.31 6.82
CA PHE A 86 7.33 18.86 7.32
C PHE A 86 8.18 19.58 6.27
N PHE A 87 8.10 19.16 5.02
CA PHE A 87 8.91 19.65 3.91
C PHE A 87 8.05 20.01 2.69
N PRO A 88 7.04 20.90 2.83
CA PRO A 88 6.20 21.30 1.72
C PRO A 88 7.02 22.03 0.64
N LYS A 89 6.70 21.78 -0.64
CA LYS A 89 7.29 22.50 -1.77
C LYS A 89 6.69 23.90 -1.93
N GLN A 90 5.41 24.07 -1.58
CA GLN A 90 4.66 25.31 -1.69
C GLN A 90 3.86 25.62 -0.42
N ARG A 91 3.56 26.91 -0.19
CA ARG A 91 2.70 27.34 0.92
C ARG A 91 1.31 26.67 0.79
N GLY A 92 0.76 26.20 1.90
CA GLY A 92 -0.56 25.54 1.95
C GLY A 92 -0.54 24.02 1.74
N GLN A 93 0.50 23.43 1.14
CA GLN A 93 0.56 21.97 0.95
C GLN A 93 0.58 21.21 2.28
N ALA A 94 1.20 21.76 3.32
CA ALA A 94 1.21 21.14 4.64
C ALA A 94 -0.20 21.02 5.25
N ALA A 95 -1.06 22.04 5.05
CA ALA A 95 -2.44 22.01 5.52
C ALA A 95 -3.29 20.98 4.75
N LEU A 96 -3.01 20.78 3.47
CA LEU A 96 -3.66 19.75 2.64
C LEU A 96 -3.21 18.33 3.04
N ALA A 97 -1.93 18.14 3.37
CA ALA A 97 -1.34 16.83 3.66
C ALA A 97 -1.62 16.32 5.09
N ALA A 98 -1.76 17.23 6.07
CA ALA A 98 -1.90 16.86 7.48
C ALA A 98 -3.12 15.95 7.77
N PRO A 99 -4.33 16.21 7.23
CA PRO A 99 -5.46 15.28 7.39
C PRO A 99 -5.18 13.91 6.77
N GLY A 100 -4.45 13.88 5.65
CA GLY A 100 -4.05 12.64 4.98
C GLY A 100 -3.25 11.71 5.90
N VAL A 101 -2.23 12.24 6.58
CA VAL A 101 -1.44 11.48 7.58
C VAL A 101 -2.36 10.88 8.65
N THR A 102 -3.24 11.70 9.22
CA THR A 102 -4.13 11.28 10.29
C THR A 102 -5.08 10.18 9.84
N ILE A 103 -5.66 10.28 8.64
CA ILE A 103 -6.59 9.28 8.13
C ILE A 103 -5.86 7.99 7.73
N ASN A 104 -4.71 8.11 7.06
CA ASN A 104 -3.90 6.94 6.68
C ASN A 104 -3.48 6.14 7.93
N LEU A 105 -2.98 6.79 8.97
CA LEU A 105 -2.52 6.09 10.18
C LEU A 105 -3.66 5.73 11.14
N GLY A 106 -4.68 6.58 11.24
CA GLY A 106 -5.80 6.40 12.17
C GLY A 106 -6.82 5.36 11.71
N PHE A 107 -7.01 5.20 10.40
CA PHE A 107 -8.07 4.35 9.84
C PHE A 107 -7.59 3.35 8.78
N GLY A 108 -6.31 3.38 8.39
CA GLY A 108 -5.78 2.44 7.41
C GLY A 108 -6.34 2.65 6.00
N THR A 109 -6.66 3.90 5.62
CA THR A 109 -7.37 4.19 4.35
C THR A 109 -7.04 5.58 3.81
N PHE A 110 -7.74 6.02 2.76
CA PHE A 110 -7.67 7.34 2.11
C PHE A 110 -6.33 7.63 1.43
N VAL A 111 -5.95 6.72 0.54
CA VAL A 111 -4.69 6.77 -0.22
C VAL A 111 -4.72 7.86 -1.28
N GLU A 112 -5.92 8.31 -1.67
CA GLU A 112 -6.21 9.44 -2.54
C GLU A 112 -5.61 10.75 -2.04
N SER A 113 -5.38 10.87 -0.73
CA SER A 113 -4.69 12.03 -0.14
C SER A 113 -3.31 12.28 -0.74
N ALA A 114 -2.64 11.24 -1.25
CA ALA A 114 -1.35 11.36 -1.91
C ALA A 114 -1.44 11.79 -3.39
N TYR A 115 -2.60 11.64 -4.04
CA TYR A 115 -2.77 11.88 -5.48
C TYR A 115 -2.36 13.28 -5.93
N PRO A 116 -2.73 14.39 -5.24
CA PRO A 116 -2.32 15.72 -5.65
C PRO A 116 -0.79 15.86 -5.74
N PHE A 117 -0.07 15.21 -4.82
CA PHE A 117 1.39 15.28 -4.76
C PHE A 117 2.03 14.38 -5.82
N MET A 118 1.52 13.16 -5.98
CA MET A 118 1.98 12.22 -6.99
C MET A 118 1.80 12.77 -8.41
N PHE A 119 0.63 13.31 -8.74
CA PHE A 119 0.39 13.89 -10.07
C PHE A 119 1.16 15.18 -10.33
N SER A 120 1.53 15.92 -9.27
CA SER A 120 2.34 17.13 -9.40
C SER A 120 3.84 16.85 -9.65
N SER A 121 4.31 15.62 -9.45
CA SER A 121 5.73 15.27 -9.54
C SER A 121 5.96 13.83 -9.99
N LYS A 122 6.53 13.66 -11.19
CA LYS A 122 6.92 12.34 -11.73
C LYS A 122 7.86 11.58 -10.80
N VAL A 123 8.72 12.29 -10.06
CA VAL A 123 9.66 11.69 -9.10
C VAL A 123 8.92 11.12 -7.89
N ILE A 124 7.93 11.84 -7.36
CA ILE A 124 7.11 11.36 -6.24
C ILE A 124 6.24 10.19 -6.71
N PHE A 125 5.67 10.28 -7.92
CA PHE A 125 4.89 9.21 -8.51
C PHE A 125 5.69 7.91 -8.67
N ALA A 126 6.86 7.98 -9.31
CA ALA A 126 7.74 6.82 -9.46
C ALA A 126 8.24 6.31 -8.10
N GLY A 127 8.56 7.24 -7.19
CA GLY A 127 8.93 6.93 -5.81
C GLY A 127 7.87 6.16 -5.05
N ALA A 128 6.59 6.51 -5.22
CA ALA A 128 5.46 5.82 -4.62
C ALA A 128 5.40 4.37 -5.10
N ILE A 129 5.48 4.14 -6.42
CA ILE A 129 5.46 2.80 -7.02
C ILE A 129 6.64 1.96 -6.53
N VAL A 130 7.85 2.51 -6.54
CA VAL A 130 9.04 1.77 -6.08
C VAL A 130 8.95 1.46 -4.59
N SER A 131 8.52 2.42 -3.76
CA SER A 131 8.34 2.21 -2.32
C SER A 131 7.27 1.17 -2.02
N ALA A 132 6.20 1.15 -2.83
CA ALA A 132 5.14 0.16 -2.78
C ALA A 132 5.65 -1.25 -3.14
N GLY A 133 6.48 -1.36 -4.18
CA GLY A 133 7.17 -2.59 -4.56
C GLY A 133 8.12 -3.11 -3.46
N LEU A 134 8.92 -2.22 -2.86
CA LEU A 134 9.80 -2.57 -1.74
C LEU A 134 9.02 -3.02 -0.51
N GLY A 135 7.93 -2.31 -0.16
CA GLY A 135 7.04 -2.70 0.91
C GLY A 135 6.42 -4.09 0.69
N GLY A 136 5.90 -4.33 -0.52
CA GLY A 136 5.34 -5.62 -0.90
C GLY A 136 6.38 -6.74 -0.91
N MET A 137 7.61 -6.45 -1.36
CA MET A 137 8.75 -7.38 -1.27
C MET A 137 8.99 -7.83 0.18
N MET A 138 8.94 -6.89 1.14
CA MET A 138 9.11 -7.22 2.56
C MET A 138 7.93 -8.06 3.10
N VAL A 139 6.69 -7.76 2.70
CA VAL A 139 5.52 -8.59 3.01
C VAL A 139 5.74 -10.03 2.53
N GLY A 140 6.25 -10.19 1.30
CA GLY A 140 6.61 -11.49 0.74
C GLY A 140 7.79 -12.18 1.44
N LEU A 141 8.81 -11.42 1.83
CA LEU A 141 9.98 -11.95 2.54
C LEU A 141 9.62 -12.55 3.90
N PHE A 142 8.71 -11.90 4.62
CA PHE A 142 8.22 -12.35 5.92
C PHE A 142 6.96 -13.23 5.83
N ASP A 143 6.45 -13.48 4.61
CA ASP A 143 5.19 -14.18 4.33
C ASP A 143 4.02 -13.69 5.21
N VAL A 144 3.90 -12.37 5.34
CA VAL A 144 2.93 -11.75 6.24
C VAL A 144 1.55 -11.76 5.60
N ARG A 145 0.55 -12.16 6.38
CA ARG A 145 -0.86 -11.99 6.06
C ARG A 145 -1.47 -11.08 7.10
N GLY A 146 -2.29 -10.14 6.65
CA GLY A 146 -2.88 -9.13 7.50
C GLY A 146 -4.33 -8.89 7.15
N THR A 147 -5.04 -8.30 8.09
CA THR A 147 -6.39 -7.77 7.88
C THR A 147 -6.32 -6.35 7.32
N ALA A 148 -6.91 -6.12 6.16
CA ALA A 148 -7.04 -4.79 5.57
C ALA A 148 -8.12 -3.97 6.30
N TYR A 149 -8.12 -2.64 6.10
CA TYR A 149 -9.14 -1.70 6.60
C TYR A 149 -9.27 -1.58 8.13
N LEU A 150 -8.19 -1.88 8.84
CA LEU A 150 -8.06 -1.57 10.26
C LEU A 150 -7.21 -0.32 10.47
N PRO A 151 -7.39 0.39 11.59
CA PRO A 151 -6.43 1.39 12.04
C PRO A 151 -5.01 0.85 11.94
N THR A 152 -4.12 1.62 11.31
CA THR A 152 -2.76 1.17 10.95
C THR A 152 -1.96 0.71 12.16
N PHE A 153 -2.17 1.33 13.32
CA PHE A 153 -1.52 0.93 14.58
C PHE A 153 -2.09 -0.37 15.17
N MET A 154 -3.31 -0.79 14.77
CA MET A 154 -3.93 -2.05 15.15
C MET A 154 -3.56 -3.20 14.21
N ALA A 155 -3.21 -2.90 12.96
CA ALA A 155 -2.93 -3.92 11.94
C ALA A 155 -1.86 -4.96 12.34
N PRO A 156 -0.74 -4.62 13.02
CA PRO A 156 0.23 -5.61 13.49
C PRO A 156 -0.35 -6.64 14.48
N PHE A 157 -1.38 -6.28 15.24
CA PHE A 157 -2.02 -7.20 16.19
C PHE A 157 -3.03 -8.14 15.53
N ALA A 158 -3.38 -7.88 14.27
CA ALA A 158 -4.28 -8.67 13.46
C ALA A 158 -3.57 -9.28 12.23
N SER A 159 -2.24 -9.44 12.30
CA SER A 159 -1.44 -10.11 11.28
C SER A 159 -0.86 -11.43 11.79
N THR A 160 -0.46 -12.30 10.86
CA THR A 160 0.21 -13.58 11.16
C THR A 160 1.61 -13.39 11.72
N ASP A 161 2.28 -12.30 11.33
CA ASP A 161 3.56 -11.86 11.87
C ASP A 161 3.53 -10.35 12.08
N ALA A 162 3.46 -9.93 13.35
CA ALA A 162 3.43 -8.53 13.75
C ALA A 162 4.76 -7.83 13.43
N PHE A 163 5.88 -8.51 13.65
CA PHE A 163 7.21 -7.94 13.44
C PHE A 163 7.46 -7.75 11.94
N GLY A 164 7.21 -8.79 11.14
CA GLY A 164 7.31 -8.73 9.69
C GLY A 164 6.43 -7.64 9.09
N LEU A 165 5.20 -7.47 9.60
CA LEU A 165 4.31 -6.39 9.14
C LEU A 165 4.88 -5.01 9.46
N VAL A 166 5.30 -4.77 10.71
CA VAL A 166 5.85 -3.47 11.13
C VAL A 166 7.09 -3.10 10.33
N VAL A 167 8.00 -4.04 10.09
CA VAL A 167 9.18 -3.81 9.25
C VAL A 167 8.77 -3.44 7.84
N SER A 168 7.81 -4.16 7.24
CA SER A 168 7.31 -3.90 5.90
C SER A 168 6.67 -2.51 5.78
N MET A 169 5.84 -2.14 6.76
CA MET A 169 5.21 -0.82 6.87
C MET A 169 6.25 0.30 6.95
N LEU A 170 7.28 0.13 7.78
CA LEU A 170 8.35 1.12 7.96
C LEU A 170 9.17 1.29 6.68
N VAL A 171 9.50 0.19 5.98
CA VAL A 171 10.23 0.25 4.71
C VAL A 171 9.46 1.07 3.68
N ALA A 172 8.19 0.74 3.44
CA ALA A 172 7.36 1.45 2.47
C ALA A 172 7.19 2.94 2.82
N PHE A 173 6.90 3.21 4.09
CA PHE A 173 6.72 4.56 4.62
C PHE A 173 7.99 5.42 4.49
N VAL A 174 9.13 4.90 4.98
CA VAL A 174 10.40 5.64 5.00
C VAL A 174 10.89 5.87 3.57
N CYS A 175 10.79 4.87 2.69
CA CYS A 175 11.16 5.04 1.29
C CYS A 175 10.33 6.16 0.62
N ALA A 176 9.01 6.12 0.77
CA ALA A 176 8.13 7.12 0.15
C ALA A 176 8.37 8.52 0.73
N PHE A 177 8.56 8.60 2.05
CA PHE A 177 8.89 9.84 2.75
C PHE A 177 10.20 10.43 2.24
N LEU A 178 11.30 9.65 2.21
CA LEU A 178 12.62 10.14 1.80
C LEU A 178 12.64 10.60 0.34
N VAL A 179 12.03 9.82 -0.58
CA VAL A 179 11.92 10.23 -1.99
C VAL A 179 11.17 11.55 -2.11
N THR A 180 10.09 11.71 -1.35
CA THR A 180 9.29 12.93 -1.36
C THR A 180 10.05 14.13 -0.79
N VAL A 181 10.79 13.94 0.31
CA VAL A 181 11.66 14.99 0.87
C VAL A 181 12.72 15.42 -0.14
N VAL A 182 13.39 14.47 -0.81
CA VAL A 182 14.39 14.77 -1.85
C VAL A 182 13.76 15.52 -3.01
N ALA A 183 12.59 15.09 -3.49
CA ALA A 183 11.87 15.76 -4.56
C ALA A 183 11.49 17.20 -4.20
N ASN A 184 11.04 17.43 -2.97
CA ASN A 184 10.61 18.75 -2.51
C ASN A 184 11.78 19.69 -2.21
N ARG A 185 12.85 19.19 -1.58
CA ARG A 185 13.97 20.02 -1.10
C ARG A 185 15.12 20.16 -2.08
N VAL A 186 15.50 19.10 -2.79
CA VAL A 186 16.70 19.10 -3.64
C VAL A 186 16.33 19.49 -5.05
N LEU A 187 15.38 18.77 -5.66
CA LEU A 187 14.95 19.03 -7.04
C LEU A 187 14.10 20.30 -7.15
N GLY A 188 13.30 20.61 -6.12
CA GLY A 188 12.50 21.83 -6.07
C GLY A 188 13.31 23.14 -5.98
N ARG A 189 14.57 23.09 -5.54
CA ARG A 189 15.47 24.25 -5.47
C ARG A 189 16.27 24.45 -6.76
N ALA A 190 16.60 23.38 -7.48
CA ALA A 190 17.33 23.45 -8.74
C ALA A 190 16.53 24.07 -9.91
N ALA A 191 15.21 24.18 -9.76
CA ALA A 191 14.30 24.72 -10.77
C ALA A 191 13.78 26.15 -10.46
N ARG A 192 14.37 26.82 -9.46
CA ARG A 192 14.16 28.25 -9.17
C ARG A 192 15.42 29.02 -9.53
#